data_AF-A0A932SDX5-F1
#
_entry.id   AF-A0A932SDX5-F1
#
_cell.length_a   1.000
_cell.length_b   1.000
_cell.length_c   1.000
_cell.angle_alpha   90.00
_cell.angle_beta   90.00
_cell.angle_gamma   90.00
#
_symmetry.space_group_name_H-M   'P 1'
#
loop_
_entity.id
_entity.type
_entity.pdbx_description
1 polymer ?
#
loop_
_entity_poly.entity_id
_entity_poly.type
_entity_poly.pdbx_seq_one_letter_code
_entity_poly.pdbx_strand_id
1 'polypeptide(L)' 'MRIKLNIEDKLLDQASKLTGVKEKTSLVRLGLEALIARESSKRLAELGGTEKKLKSIPRRRMGHR' A
#
# COMPACT_ATOMS: atom_id res chain seq x y z
N MET A 1 -14.43 4.68 16.48
CA MET A 1 -13.83 5.74 17.32
C MET A 1 -13.99 7.06 16.61
N ARG A 2 -14.38 8.14 17.31
CA ARG A 2 -14.52 9.48 16.73
C ARG A 2 -13.32 10.32 17.16
N ILE A 3 -12.56 10.85 16.20
CA ILE A 3 -11.37 11.67 16.43
C ILE A 3 -11.54 12.96 15.62
N LYS A 4 -11.15 14.11 16.19
CA LYS A 4 -11.03 15.35 15.44
C LYS A 4 -9.58 15.50 15.01
N LEU A 5 -9.34 15.62 13.71
CA LEU A 5 -8.02 15.83 13.11
C LEU A 5 -8.08 17.10 12.28
N ASN A 6 -7.05 17.93 12.37
CA ASN A 6 -6.88 19.07 11.49
C ASN A 6 -6.09 18.62 10.25
N ILE A 7 -6.73 18.64 9.08
CA ILE A 7 -6.15 18.20 7.81
C ILE A 7 -6.45 19.29 6.79
N GLU A 8 -5.48 19.60 5.93
CA GLU A 8 -5.65 20.59 4.88
C GLU A 8 -6.69 20.12 3.84
N ASP A 9 -7.75 20.91 3.63
CA ASP A 9 -8.86 20.52 2.75
C ASP A 9 -8.42 20.31 1.29
N LYS A 10 -7.40 21.05 0.83
CA LYS A 10 -6.82 20.88 -0.52
C LYS A 10 -6.25 19.49 -0.72
N LEU A 11 -5.60 18.93 0.31
CA LEU A 11 -5.02 17.59 0.26
C LEU A 11 -6.13 16.52 0.15
N LEU A 12 -7.20 16.67 0.95
CA LEU A 12 -8.35 15.77 0.90
C LEU A 12 -9.09 15.85 -0.43
N ASP A 13 -9.23 17.04 -1.00
CA ASP A 13 -9.87 17.24 -2.31
C ASP A 13 -9.05 16.58 -3.44
N GLN A 14 -7.72 16.76 -3.44
CA GLN A 14 -6.84 16.08 -4.38
C GLN A 14 -6.92 14.56 -4.23
N ALA A 15 -6.85 14.04 -3.00
CA ALA A 15 -6.95 12.62 -2.75
C ALA A 15 -8.31 12.04 -3.19
N SER A 16 -9.40 12.75 -2.90
CA SER A 16 -10.76 12.40 -3.34
C SER A 16 -10.86 12.35 -4.88
N LYS A 17 -10.32 13.35 -5.57
CA LYS A 17 -10.31 13.41 -7.05
C LYS A 17 -9.50 12.27 -7.68
N LEU A 18 -8.34 11.94 -7.10
CA LEU A 18 -7.46 10.90 -7.64
C LEU A 18 -7.95 9.48 -7.34
N THR A 19 -8.54 9.25 -6.16
CA THR A 19 -8.97 7.92 -5.72
C THR A 19 -10.45 7.64 -5.99
N GLY A 20 -11.26 8.67 -6.26
CA GLY A 20 -12.72 8.58 -6.39
C GLY A 20 -13.47 8.39 -5.06
N VAL A 21 -12.75 8.33 -3.93
CA VAL A 21 -13.35 8.09 -2.61
C VAL A 21 -13.87 9.39 -2.01
N LYS A 22 -15.18 9.48 -1.83
CA LYS A 22 -15.86 10.69 -1.33
C LYS A 22 -15.83 10.82 0.19
N GLU A 23 -15.68 9.71 0.90
CA GLU A 23 -15.75 9.70 2.36
C GLU A 23 -14.38 10.03 2.98
N LYS A 24 -14.30 11.14 3.73
CA LYS A 24 -13.06 11.65 4.33
C LYS A 24 -12.36 10.62 5.24
N THR A 25 -13.13 9.88 6.02
CA THR A 25 -12.63 8.81 6.92
C THR A 25 -11.98 7.67 6.13
N SER A 26 -12.62 7.24 5.04
CA SER A 26 -12.12 6.20 4.16
C SER A 26 -10.82 6.65 3.45
N LEU A 27 -10.73 7.91 3.01
CA LEU A 27 -9.49 8.47 2.48
C LEU A 27 -8.33 8.44 3.47
N VAL A 28 -8.57 8.85 4.73
CA VAL A 28 -7.53 8.84 5.78
C VAL A 28 -7.08 7.41 6.08
N ARG A 29 -8.02 6.47 6.17
CA ARG A 29 -7.70 5.05 6.40
C ARG A 29 -6.84 4.48 5.26
N LEU A 30 -7.25 4.72 4.02
CA LEU A 30 -6.48 4.29 2.84
C LEU A 30 -5.08 4.91 2.81
N GLY A 31 -4.95 6.18 3.20
CA GLY A 31 -3.64 6.84 3.33
C GLY A 31 -2.72 6.14 4.33
N LEU A 32 -3.24 5.76 5.50
CA LEU A 32 -2.47 5.02 6.50
C LEU A 32 -2.09 3.62 6.00
N GLU A 33 -3.02 2.90 5.40
CA GLU A 33 -2.77 1.57 4.81
C GLU A 33 -1.70 1.64 3.71
N ALA A 34 -1.73 2.67 2.86
CA ALA A 34 -0.73 2.89 1.81
C ALA A 34 0.67 3.18 2.39
N LEU A 35 0.78 3.97 3.46
CA LEU A 35 2.06 4.22 4.14
C LEU A 35 2.64 2.94 4.76
N ILE A 36 1.79 2.13 5.41
CA ILE A 36 2.20 0.83 5.97
C ILE A 36 2.68 -0.10 4.86
N ALA A 37 1.94 -0.19 3.75
CA ALA A 37 2.30 -1.02 2.61
C ALA A 37 3.64 -0.60 2.00
N ARG A 38 3.89 0.70 1.87
CA ARG A 38 5.14 1.24 1.36
C ARG A 38 6.34 0.88 2.23
N GLU A 39 6.25 1.10 3.54
CA GLU A 39 7.35 0.77 4.46
C GLU A 39 7.56 -0.74 4.60
N SER A 40 6.47 -1.52 4.59
CA SER A 40 6.55 -2.98 4.56
C SER A 40 7.26 -3.47 3.29
N SER A 41 6.94 -2.89 2.13
CA SER A 41 7.61 -3.22 0.86
C SER A 41 9.10 -2.91 0.91
N LYS A 42 9.48 -1.78 1.52
CA LYS A 42 10.90 -1.41 1.72
C LYS A 42 11.63 -2.43 2.60
N ARG A 43 11.05 -2.80 3.75
CA ARG A 43 11.62 -3.83 4.63
C ARG A 43 11.73 -5.20 3.94
N LEU A 44 10.71 -5.59 3.18
CA LEU A 44 10.74 -6.84 2.41
C LEU A 44 11.81 -6.82 1.32
N ALA A 45 12.02 -5.68 0.65
CA ALA A 45 13.09 -5.52 -0.33
C ALA A 45 14.48 -5.66 0.31
N GLU A 46 14.68 -5.12 1.52
CA GLU A 46 15.90 -5.31 2.31
C GLU A 46 16.13 -6.80 2.67
N LEU A 47 15.05 -7.54 2.95
CA LEU A 47 15.11 -8.99 3.22
C LEU A 47 15.37 -9.83 1.97
N GLY A 48 15.02 -9.37 0.77
CA GLY A 48 15.21 -10.10 -0.49
C GLY A 48 16.67 -10.46 -0.81
N GLY A 49 17.65 -9.88 -0.10
CA GLY A 49 19.07 -10.21 -0.20
C GLY A 49 19.65 -11.00 0.98
N THR A 50 18.88 -11.28 2.04
CA THR A 50 19.38 -11.95 3.24
C THR A 50 19.49 -13.47 3.05
N GLU A 51 18.59 -14.07 2.27
CA GLU A 51 18.66 -15.49 1.93
C GLU A 51 19.44 -15.74 0.63
N LYS A 52 20.76 -15.50 0.66
CA LYS A 52 21.68 -15.76 -0.49
C LYS A 52 21.59 -17.17 -1.09
N LYS A 53 21.10 -18.15 -0.32
CA LYS A 53 20.97 -19.56 -0.73
C LYS A 53 19.55 -19.92 -1.18
N LEU A 54 18.60 -18.98 -1.17
CA LEU A 54 17.24 -19.24 -1.62
C LEU A 54 17.27 -19.57 -3.12
N LYS A 55 16.91 -20.81 -3.46
CA LYS A 55 16.82 -21.25 -4.86
C LYS A 55 15.55 -20.68 -5.48
N SER A 56 15.64 -20.19 -6.71
CA SER A 56 14.46 -19.75 -7.47
C SER A 56 13.47 -20.92 -7.61
N ILE A 57 12.25 -20.75 -7.08
CA ILE A 57 11.21 -21.77 -7.20
C ILE A 57 10.69 -21.77 -8.65
N PRO A 58 10.61 -22.92 -9.33
CA PRO A 58 10.10 -23.00 -10.70
C PRO A 58 8.68 -22.42 -10.78
N ARG A 59 8.46 -21.47 -11.69
CA ARG A 59 7.12 -20.93 -11.94
C ARG A 59 6.27 -22.01 -12.62
N ARG A 60 5.23 -22.49 -11.96
CA ARG A 60 4.27 -23.44 -12.55
C ARG A 60 3.49 -22.73 -13.66
N ARG A 61 3.89 -22.95 -14.92
CA ARG A 61 3.11 -22.54 -16.09
C ARG A 61 2.04 -23.60 -16.32
N MET A 62 0.76 -23.23 -16.16
CA MET A 62 -0.34 -24.05 -16.67
C MET A 62 -0.17 -24.10 -18.19
N GLY A 63 0.23 -25.25 -18.72
CA GLY A 63 0.35 -25.43 -20.16
C GLY A 63 -1.02 -25.22 -20.78
N HIS A 64 -1.13 -24.23 -21.67
CA HIS A 64 -2.25 -24.14 -22.59
C HIS A 64 -2.23 -25.44 -23.43
N ARG A 65 -3.16 -26.34 -23.14
CA ARG A 65 -3.66 -27.28 -24.14
C ARG A 65 -4.70 -26.58 -24.99
#